data_AF-A0A8H7P2Z6-F1
#
_entry.id   AF-A0A8H7P2Z6-F1
#
_cell.length_a   1.000
_cell.length_b   1.000
_cell.length_c   1.000
_cell.angle_alpha   90.00
_cell.angle_beta   90.00
_cell.angle_gamma   90.00
#
_symmetry.space_group_name_H-M   'P 1'
#
loop_
_entity.id
_entity.type
_entity.pdbx_description
1 polymer ?
#
loop_
_entity_poly.entity_id
_entity_poly.type
_entity_poly.pdbx_seq_one_letter_code
_entity_poly.pdbx_strand_id
1 'polypeptide(L)'
;MDEIELNDLSRDRQSQHSTAPSAPGPVSESVSYWAWAAAAVLVTASTPLLLFPRFLLFLAESNGAERRTTLTALESFLALHTGILLVAMAIALVLNIPSTSDLPVDMKQPRAPGHPLLWPLSGACAIIALISYNTASVGPLSLLLSTGAGVIALWGFWAIMFESSSSISKKTGADKHTSRFLFWNKAAASAQKKQWKKAQAERKQQPHKSI
;
A
#
# COMPACT_ATOMS: atom_id res chain seq x y z
N MET A 1 -30.56 17.17 -34.15
CA MET A 1 -29.14 17.47 -33.93
C MET A 1 -28.51 16.54 -32.87
N ASP A 2 -29.30 15.93 -31.98
CA ASP A 2 -28.80 15.06 -30.89
C ASP A 2 -28.33 13.64 -31.30
N GLU A 3 -28.76 13.12 -32.46
CA GLU A 3 -28.31 11.78 -32.91
C GLU A 3 -26.86 11.77 -33.40
N ILE A 4 -26.34 12.94 -33.83
CA ILE A 4 -24.96 13.07 -34.33
C ILE A 4 -23.97 13.01 -33.16
N GLU A 5 -24.28 13.65 -32.03
CA GLU A 5 -23.45 13.57 -30.81
C GLU A 5 -23.42 12.16 -30.20
N LEU A 6 -24.54 11.44 -30.24
CA LEU A 6 -24.58 10.08 -29.69
C LEU A 6 -23.73 9.10 -30.52
N ASN A 7 -23.72 9.29 -31.85
CA ASN A 7 -22.98 8.44 -32.77
C ASN A 7 -21.46 8.69 -32.68
N ASP A 8 -21.06 9.94 -32.43
CA ASP A 8 -19.66 10.30 -32.17
C ASP A 8 -19.13 9.70 -30.87
N LEU A 9 -19.93 9.74 -29.78
CA LEU A 9 -19.56 9.12 -28.51
C LEU A 9 -19.48 7.59 -28.58
N SER A 10 -20.30 6.94 -29.41
CA SER A 10 -20.19 5.50 -29.66
C SER A 10 -18.97 5.15 -30.52
N ARG A 11 -18.63 5.98 -31.50
CA ARG A 11 -17.39 5.80 -32.28
C ARG A 11 -16.16 5.99 -31.43
N ASP A 12 -16.13 6.98 -30.56
CA ASP A 12 -15.00 7.26 -29.67
C ASP A 12 -14.83 6.19 -28.58
N ARG A 13 -15.96 5.63 -28.10
CA ARG A 13 -15.96 4.44 -27.24
C ARG A 13 -15.50 3.18 -27.97
N GLN A 14 -15.83 3.04 -29.25
CA GLN A 14 -15.47 1.86 -30.06
C GLN A 14 -14.02 1.91 -30.54
N SER A 15 -13.46 3.09 -30.78
CA SER A 15 -12.01 3.30 -30.97
C SER A 15 -11.24 3.10 -29.67
N GLN A 16 -11.76 3.52 -28.51
CA GLN A 16 -11.19 3.17 -27.19
C GLN A 16 -11.27 1.67 -26.86
N HIS A 17 -12.24 0.94 -27.40
CA HIS A 17 -12.37 -0.51 -27.19
C HIS A 17 -11.54 -1.33 -28.20
N SER A 18 -11.07 -0.72 -29.29
CA SER A 18 -10.24 -1.36 -30.31
C SER A 18 -8.74 -1.30 -29.97
N THR A 19 -8.32 -0.45 -29.03
CA THR A 19 -7.06 -0.64 -28.29
C THR A 19 -7.28 -1.67 -27.19
N ALA A 20 -7.52 -2.92 -27.59
CA ALA A 20 -7.27 -4.04 -26.70
C ALA A 20 -5.81 -3.90 -26.21
N PRO A 21 -5.56 -3.71 -24.91
CA PRO A 21 -4.20 -3.84 -24.42
C PRO A 21 -3.79 -5.26 -24.77
N SER A 22 -2.68 -5.38 -25.49
CA SER A 22 -1.94 -6.63 -25.67
C SER A 22 -2.08 -7.42 -24.38
N ALA A 23 -2.63 -8.63 -24.49
CA ALA A 23 -2.84 -9.54 -23.37
C ALA A 23 -1.65 -9.41 -22.42
N PRO A 24 -1.86 -9.13 -21.12
CA PRO A 24 -0.75 -9.01 -20.20
C PRO A 24 0.00 -10.34 -20.31
N GLY A 25 1.19 -10.31 -20.92
CA GLY A 25 2.10 -11.45 -20.87
C GLY A 25 2.23 -11.86 -19.41
N PRO A 26 2.45 -13.16 -19.12
CA PRO A 26 2.42 -13.69 -17.77
C PRO A 26 3.20 -12.72 -16.87
N VAL A 27 2.45 -12.01 -16.02
CA VAL A 27 3.01 -11.02 -15.11
C VAL A 27 4.14 -11.72 -14.38
N SER A 28 5.35 -11.25 -14.65
CA SER A 28 6.60 -11.99 -14.53
C SER A 28 6.65 -12.82 -13.24
N GLU A 29 6.39 -14.12 -13.34
CA GLU A 29 6.55 -15.04 -12.22
C GLU A 29 7.96 -14.92 -11.63
N SER A 30 8.94 -14.58 -12.47
CA SER A 30 10.32 -14.28 -12.08
C SER A 30 10.45 -13.13 -11.09
N VAL A 31 9.64 -12.06 -11.17
CA VAL A 31 9.63 -10.97 -10.17
C VAL A 31 9.09 -11.48 -8.84
N SER A 32 8.05 -12.32 -8.86
CA SER A 32 7.50 -12.94 -7.65
C SER A 32 8.51 -13.89 -7.00
N TYR A 33 9.16 -14.76 -7.77
CA TYR A 33 10.21 -15.65 -7.26
C TYR A 33 11.41 -14.87 -6.71
N TRP A 34 11.83 -13.81 -7.40
CA TRP A 34 12.90 -12.93 -6.91
C TRP A 34 12.52 -12.25 -5.59
N ALA A 35 11.29 -11.74 -5.44
CA ALA A 35 10.82 -11.11 -4.22
C ALA A 35 10.77 -12.12 -3.05
N TRP A 36 10.30 -13.34 -3.29
CA TRP A 36 10.32 -14.42 -2.30
C TRP A 36 11.74 -14.83 -1.90
N ALA A 37 12.65 -14.96 -2.87
CA ALA A 37 14.05 -15.26 -2.60
C ALA A 37 14.71 -14.15 -1.78
N ALA A 38 14.51 -12.88 -2.16
CA ALA A 38 15.03 -11.73 -1.43
C ALA A 38 14.46 -11.67 0.00
N ALA A 39 13.15 -11.87 0.17
CA ALA A 39 12.52 -11.92 1.48
C ALA A 39 13.07 -13.07 2.34
N ALA A 40 13.27 -14.26 1.76
CA ALA A 40 13.86 -15.40 2.46
C ALA A 40 15.29 -15.11 2.94
N VAL A 41 16.11 -14.47 2.12
CA VAL A 41 17.48 -14.05 2.51
C VAL A 41 17.42 -13.03 3.66
N LEU A 42 16.54 -12.03 3.59
CA LEU A 42 16.39 -11.03 4.65
C LEU A 42 15.92 -11.63 5.98
N VAL A 43 14.98 -12.58 5.94
CA VAL A 43 14.51 -13.31 7.13
C VAL A 43 15.63 -14.20 7.69
N THR A 44 16.35 -14.89 6.82
CA THR A 44 17.48 -15.75 7.21
C THR A 44 18.58 -14.91 7.87
N ALA A 45 18.87 -13.72 7.36
CA ALA A 45 19.83 -12.79 7.96
C ALA A 45 19.31 -12.17 9.26
N SER A 46 18.01 -11.88 9.37
CA SER A 46 17.40 -11.31 10.57
C SER A 46 17.31 -12.30 11.75
N THR A 47 17.07 -13.58 11.47
CA THR A 47 16.93 -14.63 12.49
C THR A 47 18.10 -14.70 13.48
N PRO A 48 19.38 -14.78 13.05
CA PRO A 48 20.51 -14.78 13.97
C PRO A 48 20.67 -13.44 14.69
N LEU A 49 20.38 -12.31 14.04
CA LEU A 49 20.46 -10.98 14.67
C LEU A 49 19.48 -10.82 15.85
N LEU A 50 18.27 -11.36 15.71
CA LEU A 50 17.22 -11.26 16.74
C LEU A 50 17.35 -12.30 17.85
N LEU A 51 17.62 -13.57 17.52
CA LEU A 51 17.64 -14.66 18.49
C LEU A 51 19.02 -14.82 19.15
N PHE A 52 20.09 -14.59 18.40
CA PHE A 52 21.46 -14.85 18.83
C PHE A 52 22.37 -13.70 18.41
N PRO A 53 22.28 -12.50 19.03
CA PRO A 53 23.14 -11.36 18.67
C PRO A 53 24.64 -11.70 18.81
N ARG A 54 24.99 -12.71 19.64
CA ARG A 54 26.34 -13.29 19.74
C ARG A 54 26.87 -13.92 18.46
N PHE A 55 26.01 -14.31 17.54
CA PHE A 55 26.39 -14.84 16.24
C PHE A 55 27.15 -13.82 15.39
N LEU A 56 26.96 -12.51 15.65
CA LEU A 56 27.74 -11.45 15.03
C LEU A 56 29.24 -11.57 15.32
N LEU A 57 29.62 -12.03 16.52
CA LEU A 57 31.04 -12.22 16.84
C LEU A 57 31.66 -13.34 16.01
N PHE A 58 30.91 -14.40 15.75
CA PHE A 58 31.36 -15.48 14.87
C PHE A 58 31.49 -15.03 13.40
N LEU A 59 30.58 -14.18 12.92
CA LEU A 59 30.65 -13.62 11.57
C LEU A 59 31.78 -12.59 11.41
N ALA A 60 32.05 -11.81 12.47
CA ALA A 60 33.08 -10.79 12.48
C ALA A 60 34.47 -11.33 12.86
N GLU A 61 34.58 -12.61 13.25
CA GLU A 61 35.84 -13.27 13.59
C GLU A 61 36.70 -13.41 12.32
N SER A 62 37.51 -12.37 12.04
CA SER A 62 38.60 -12.45 11.06
C SER A 62 39.81 -13.09 11.73
N ASN A 63 40.47 -14.03 11.04
CA ASN A 63 41.54 -14.97 11.46
C ASN A 63 42.76 -14.43 12.26
N GLY A 64 42.76 -13.20 12.78
CA GLY A 64 43.87 -12.64 13.58
C GLY A 64 43.50 -11.61 14.64
N ALA A 65 42.23 -11.29 14.87
CA ALA A 65 41.83 -10.38 15.95
C ALA A 65 41.53 -11.18 17.23
N GLU A 66 41.94 -10.68 18.40
CA GLU A 66 41.65 -11.32 19.68
C GLU A 66 40.16 -11.72 19.79
N ARG A 67 39.93 -12.99 20.12
CA ARG A 67 38.60 -13.59 20.20
C ARG A 67 37.77 -12.89 21.27
N ARG A 68 37.01 -11.87 20.88
CA ARG A 68 36.05 -11.22 21.77
C ARG A 68 34.93 -12.21 22.09
N THR A 69 34.77 -12.52 23.37
CA THR A 69 33.76 -13.46 23.87
C THR A 69 32.48 -12.76 24.35
N THR A 70 32.48 -11.43 24.42
CA THR A 70 31.37 -10.61 24.91
C THR A 70 31.02 -9.51 23.91
N LEU A 71 29.72 -9.29 23.70
CA LEU A 71 29.22 -8.15 22.92
C LEU A 71 29.25 -6.90 23.78
N THR A 72 29.60 -5.78 23.16
CA THR A 72 29.31 -4.48 23.73
C THR A 72 27.81 -4.21 23.75
N ALA A 73 27.34 -3.41 24.70
CA ALA A 73 25.94 -3.01 24.78
C ALA A 73 25.45 -2.31 23.50
N LEU A 74 26.35 -1.59 22.81
CA LEU A 74 26.09 -0.92 21.55
C LEU A 74 25.86 -1.90 20.40
N GLU A 75 26.73 -2.91 20.26
CA GLU A 75 26.60 -3.95 19.21
C GLU A 75 25.31 -4.73 19.38
N SER A 76 24.98 -5.14 20.61
CA SER A 76 23.73 -5.87 20.88
C SER A 76 22.51 -5.02 20.59
N PHE A 77 22.57 -3.72 20.91
CA PHE A 77 21.49 -2.78 20.63
C PHE A 77 21.32 -2.60 19.12
N LEU A 78 22.39 -2.35 18.38
CA LEU A 78 22.32 -2.16 16.93
C LEU A 78 21.84 -3.44 16.22
N ALA A 79 22.33 -4.61 16.62
CA ALA A 79 21.95 -5.90 16.07
C ALA A 79 20.43 -6.14 16.14
N LEU A 80 19.84 -5.86 17.30
CA LEU A 80 18.40 -6.00 17.52
C LEU A 80 17.60 -5.08 16.60
N HIS A 81 17.96 -3.79 16.56
CA HIS A 81 17.24 -2.80 15.75
C HIS A 81 17.38 -3.07 14.25
N THR A 82 18.57 -3.44 13.80
CA THR A 82 18.82 -3.87 12.43
C THR A 82 18.00 -5.12 12.09
N GLY A 83 17.95 -6.11 12.99
CA GLY A 83 17.10 -7.30 12.81
C GLY A 83 15.62 -6.96 12.57
N ILE A 84 15.05 -6.05 13.38
CA ILE A 84 13.65 -5.60 13.23
C ILE A 84 13.43 -4.92 11.88
N LEU A 85 14.37 -4.06 11.43
CA LEU A 85 14.28 -3.40 10.13
C LEU A 85 14.35 -4.39 8.96
N LEU A 86 15.18 -5.44 9.05
CA LEU A 86 15.23 -6.49 8.03
C LEU A 86 13.92 -7.25 7.93
N VAL A 87 13.27 -7.57 9.06
CA VAL A 87 11.94 -8.21 9.05
C VAL A 87 10.92 -7.30 8.37
N ALA A 88 10.90 -6.01 8.72
CA ALA A 88 9.98 -5.06 8.11
C ALA A 88 10.19 -4.93 6.60
N MET A 89 11.45 -4.93 6.14
CA MET A 89 11.77 -4.91 4.72
C MET A 89 11.30 -6.19 4.02
N ALA A 90 11.48 -7.37 4.65
CA ALA A 90 10.99 -8.64 4.13
C ALA A 90 9.46 -8.66 4.01
N ILE A 91 8.74 -8.18 5.03
CA ILE A 91 7.28 -8.03 4.99
C ILE A 91 6.88 -7.09 3.86
N ALA A 92 7.56 -5.95 3.71
CA ALA A 92 7.24 -4.98 2.67
C ALA A 92 7.46 -5.52 1.25
N LEU A 93 8.50 -6.33 1.05
CA LEU A 93 8.74 -7.07 -0.19
C LEU A 93 7.58 -8.02 -0.49
N VAL A 94 7.16 -8.82 0.49
CA VAL A 94 6.04 -9.78 0.32
C VAL A 94 4.72 -9.07 0.04
N LEU A 95 4.44 -7.96 0.73
CA LEU A 95 3.23 -7.16 0.51
C LEU A 95 3.22 -6.45 -0.85
N ASN A 96 4.39 -6.23 -1.46
CA ASN A 96 4.49 -5.61 -2.78
C ASN A 96 4.40 -6.62 -3.94
N ILE A 97 4.39 -7.94 -3.65
CA ILE A 97 4.29 -8.96 -4.70
C ILE A 97 2.97 -8.77 -5.46
N PRO A 98 3.00 -8.52 -6.79
CA PRO A 98 1.79 -8.45 -7.58
C PRO A 98 1.12 -9.83 -7.53
N SER A 99 0.00 -9.94 -6.82
CA SER A 99 -0.76 -11.18 -6.75
C SER A 99 -1.25 -11.53 -8.17
N THR A 100 -0.73 -12.64 -8.70
CA THR A 100 -1.05 -13.18 -10.03
C THR A 100 -2.35 -13.98 -10.04
N SER A 101 -3.11 -13.97 -8.95
CA SER A 101 -4.37 -14.69 -8.87
C SER A 101 -5.41 -13.99 -9.75
N ASP A 102 -5.95 -14.75 -10.71
CA ASP A 102 -7.15 -14.50 -11.52
C ASP A 102 -8.40 -14.33 -10.62
N LEU A 103 -8.38 -13.33 -9.74
CA LEU A 103 -9.56 -12.91 -9.01
C LEU A 103 -10.39 -12.04 -9.96
N PRO A 104 -11.71 -12.28 -10.07
CA PRO A 104 -12.58 -11.52 -10.94
C PRO A 104 -12.38 -10.03 -10.66
N VAL A 105 -12.22 -9.28 -11.76
CA VAL A 105 -11.79 -7.88 -11.90
C VAL A 105 -12.54 -6.88 -10.99
N ASP A 106 -13.61 -7.30 -10.33
CA ASP A 106 -14.43 -6.49 -9.42
C ASP A 106 -13.91 -6.42 -7.96
N MET A 107 -12.94 -7.27 -7.57
CA MET A 107 -12.34 -7.25 -6.22
C MET A 107 -10.88 -6.78 -6.17
N LYS A 108 -10.29 -6.43 -7.31
CA LYS A 108 -8.96 -5.79 -7.34
C LYS A 108 -9.12 -4.36 -6.89
N GLN A 109 -9.23 -4.16 -5.57
CA GLN A 109 -9.26 -2.83 -4.97
C GLN A 109 -8.08 -2.04 -5.54
N PRO A 110 -8.31 -0.88 -6.17
CA PRO A 110 -7.29 0.14 -6.22
C PRO A 110 -7.15 0.60 -4.77
N ARG A 111 -6.30 -0.09 -4.00
CA ARG A 111 -5.74 0.49 -2.79
C ARG A 111 -5.16 1.82 -3.26
N ALA A 112 -5.66 2.93 -2.71
CA ALA A 112 -5.05 4.23 -2.96
C ALA A 112 -3.52 4.06 -2.82
N PRO A 113 -2.70 4.71 -3.67
CA PRO A 113 -1.28 4.42 -3.82
C PRO A 113 -0.49 4.85 -2.58
N GLY A 114 -0.68 4.15 -1.47
CA GLY A 114 0.18 4.22 -0.31
C GLY A 114 1.47 3.51 -0.65
N HIS A 115 2.59 4.15 -0.33
CA HIS A 115 3.91 3.58 -0.53
C HIS A 115 3.97 2.19 0.16
N PRO A 116 4.38 1.11 -0.53
CA PRO A 116 4.30 -0.26 0.00
C PRO A 116 5.13 -0.49 1.26
N LEU A 117 6.20 0.30 1.44
CA LEU A 117 7.02 0.28 2.65
C LEU A 117 6.37 0.99 3.84
N LEU A 118 5.34 1.81 3.62
CA LEU A 118 4.83 2.71 4.65
C LEU A 118 4.24 1.92 5.82
N TRP A 119 3.49 0.85 5.57
CA TRP A 119 2.88 0.04 6.61
C TRP A 119 3.92 -0.74 7.44
N PRO A 120 4.82 -1.54 6.83
CA PRO A 120 5.79 -2.33 7.60
C PRO A 120 6.84 -1.46 8.30
N LEU A 121 7.30 -0.38 7.65
CA LEU A 121 8.31 0.49 8.20
C LEU A 121 7.76 1.31 9.38
N SER A 122 6.53 1.82 9.28
CA SER A 122 5.90 2.57 10.39
C SER A 122 5.68 1.69 11.62
N GLY A 123 5.27 0.43 11.42
CA GLY A 123 5.15 -0.56 12.49
C GLY A 123 6.49 -0.89 13.14
N ALA A 124 7.53 -1.14 12.34
CA ALA A 124 8.87 -1.39 12.86
C ALA A 124 9.44 -0.18 13.61
N CYS A 125 9.30 1.03 13.09
CA CYS A 125 9.74 2.25 13.78
C CYS A 125 9.01 2.43 15.13
N ALA A 126 7.74 2.05 15.25
CA ALA A 126 7.02 2.09 16.52
C ALA A 126 7.60 1.10 17.53
N ILE A 127 7.86 -0.15 17.11
CA ILE A 127 8.47 -1.18 17.97
C ILE A 127 9.88 -0.75 18.40
N ILE A 128 10.68 -0.25 17.46
CA ILE A 128 12.02 0.28 17.71
C ILE A 128 11.95 1.43 18.73
N ALA A 129 11.01 2.36 18.58
CA ALA A 129 10.88 3.46 19.53
C ALA A 129 10.59 2.97 20.95
N LEU A 130 9.69 2.01 21.12
CA LEU A 130 9.34 1.43 22.42
C LEU A 130 10.51 0.67 23.06
N ILE A 131 11.19 -0.18 22.29
CA ILE A 131 12.34 -0.96 22.78
C ILE A 131 13.49 -0.02 23.13
N SER A 132 13.78 0.95 22.27
CA SER A 132 14.85 1.92 22.46
C SER A 132 14.59 2.80 23.68
N TYR A 133 13.35 3.23 23.92
CA TYR A 133 12.98 3.99 25.11
C TYR A 133 13.21 3.20 26.40
N ASN A 134 12.94 1.89 26.40
CA ASN A 134 13.11 1.04 27.58
C ASN A 134 14.58 0.66 27.83
N THR A 135 15.46 0.84 26.85
CA THR A 135 16.84 0.36 26.93
C THR A 135 17.79 1.42 27.49
N ALA A 136 18.18 1.29 28.76
CA ALA A 136 19.11 2.23 29.41
C ALA A 136 20.60 1.94 29.13
N SER A 137 20.94 0.81 28.49
CA SER A 137 22.32 0.31 28.40
C SER A 137 23.24 1.11 27.46
N VAL A 138 22.68 1.97 26.61
CA VAL A 138 23.42 2.71 25.55
C VAL A 138 23.40 4.23 25.75
N GLY A 139 22.88 4.70 26.90
CA GLY A 139 22.83 6.12 27.24
C GLY A 139 22.01 6.97 26.25
N PRO A 140 22.42 8.20 25.91
CA PRO A 140 21.64 9.15 25.09
C PRO A 140 21.28 8.65 23.69
N LEU A 141 22.03 7.70 23.14
CA LEU A 141 21.76 7.12 21.82
C LEU A 141 20.37 6.46 21.80
N SER A 142 20.03 5.71 22.84
CA SER A 142 18.73 5.05 22.99
C SER A 142 17.58 6.06 22.94
N LEU A 143 17.75 7.24 23.54
CA LEU A 143 16.75 8.29 23.54
C LEU A 143 16.65 8.99 22.17
N LEU A 144 17.78 9.20 21.49
CA LEU A 144 17.82 9.77 20.15
C LEU A 144 17.13 8.84 19.14
N LEU A 145 17.46 7.55 19.17
CA LEU A 145 16.83 6.55 18.29
C LEU A 145 15.33 6.41 18.61
N SER A 146 14.97 6.40 19.89
CA SER A 146 13.57 6.36 20.33
C SER A 146 12.77 7.56 19.79
N THR A 147 13.32 8.76 19.91
CA THR A 147 12.64 9.99 19.48
C THR A 147 12.53 10.03 17.97
N GLY A 148 13.61 9.74 17.24
CA GLY A 148 13.61 9.71 15.78
C GLY A 148 12.65 8.67 15.21
N ALA A 149 12.72 7.43 15.70
CA ALA A 149 11.82 6.36 15.26
C ALA A 149 10.36 6.64 15.67
N GLY A 150 10.13 7.22 16.86
CA GLY A 150 8.81 7.59 17.33
C GLY A 150 8.13 8.66 16.47
N VAL A 151 8.87 9.71 16.07
CA VAL A 151 8.36 10.75 15.17
C VAL A 151 7.99 10.17 13.81
N ILE A 152 8.86 9.33 13.23
CA ILE A 152 8.60 8.68 11.94
C ILE A 152 7.39 7.74 12.03
N ALA A 153 7.28 6.98 13.12
CA ALA A 153 6.15 6.08 13.35
C ALA A 153 4.83 6.85 13.48
N LEU A 154 4.79 7.92 14.29
CA LEU A 154 3.59 8.75 14.46
C LEU A 154 3.17 9.41 13.14
N TRP A 155 4.13 9.96 12.40
CA TRP A 155 3.88 10.53 11.07
C TRP A 155 3.38 9.47 10.08
N GLY A 156 3.99 8.29 10.09
CA GLY A 156 3.59 7.17 9.26
C GLY A 156 2.19 6.67 9.58
N PHE A 157 1.85 6.49 10.86
CA PHE A 157 0.50 6.14 11.29
C PHE A 157 -0.52 7.20 10.91
N TRP A 158 -0.18 8.48 11.06
CA TRP A 158 -1.02 9.58 10.60
C TRP A 158 -1.28 9.47 9.09
N ALA A 159 -0.24 9.24 8.28
CA ALA A 159 -0.39 9.02 6.84
C ALA A 159 -1.26 7.77 6.53
N ILE A 160 -1.09 6.64 7.23
CA ILE A 160 -1.94 5.44 7.03
C ILE A 160 -3.41 5.75 7.30
N MET A 161 -3.70 6.46 8.40
CA MET A 161 -5.07 6.71 8.84
C MET A 161 -5.78 7.77 8.03
N PHE A 162 -5.07 8.86 7.67
CA PHE A 162 -5.70 10.05 7.09
C PHE A 162 -5.49 10.19 5.59
N GLU A 163 -4.41 9.66 5.01
CA GLU A 163 -4.18 9.74 3.55
C GLU A 163 -5.15 8.83 2.77
N SER A 164 -5.59 7.71 3.37
CA SER A 164 -6.51 6.75 2.73
C SER A 164 -7.99 7.22 2.72
N SER A 165 -8.27 8.50 2.97
CA SER A 165 -9.61 9.07 2.85
C SER A 165 -9.91 9.39 1.38
N SER A 166 -10.16 8.36 0.56
CA SER A 166 -10.58 8.57 -0.84
C SER A 166 -11.93 9.31 -0.87
N SER A 167 -11.99 10.43 -1.59
CA SER A 167 -13.17 11.27 -1.77
C SER A 167 -14.35 10.54 -2.43
N ILE A 168 -14.14 9.38 -3.06
CA ILE A 168 -15.15 8.66 -3.84
C ILE A 168 -15.70 7.45 -3.06
N SER A 169 -17.03 7.31 -3.01
CA SER A 169 -17.73 6.23 -2.32
C SER A 169 -17.58 4.90 -3.06
N LYS A 170 -16.92 3.93 -2.42
CA LYS A 170 -16.69 2.57 -2.94
C LYS A 170 -17.98 1.77 -3.21
N LYS A 171 -19.10 2.12 -2.55
CA LYS A 171 -20.38 1.40 -2.70
C LYS A 171 -21.24 1.93 -3.85
N THR A 172 -21.00 3.16 -4.28
CA THR A 172 -21.91 3.87 -5.22
C THR A 172 -21.19 4.57 -6.37
N GLY A 173 -19.85 4.60 -6.38
CA GLY A 173 -19.04 5.33 -7.37
C GLY A 173 -19.24 6.86 -7.34
N ALA A 174 -20.03 7.37 -6.40
CA ALA A 174 -20.36 8.78 -6.29
C ALA A 174 -19.30 9.50 -5.46
N ASP A 175 -18.88 10.67 -5.93
CA ASP A 175 -18.05 11.58 -5.16
C ASP A 175 -18.77 11.96 -3.85
N LYS A 176 -18.14 11.70 -2.71
CA LYS A 176 -18.68 11.96 -1.38
C LYS A 176 -18.86 13.45 -1.11
N HIS A 177 -18.11 14.32 -1.81
CA HIS A 177 -18.32 15.76 -1.74
C HIS A 177 -19.55 16.24 -2.52
N THR A 178 -20.19 15.37 -3.31
CA THR A 178 -21.45 15.65 -4.02
C THR A 178 -22.67 14.99 -3.35
N SER A 179 -22.64 14.84 -2.03
CA SER A 179 -23.75 14.29 -1.26
C SER A 179 -24.95 15.27 -1.22
N ARG A 180 -26.07 14.85 -1.82
CA ARG A 180 -27.36 15.58 -1.83
C ARG A 180 -28.08 15.64 -0.47
N PHE A 181 -27.57 14.92 0.54
CA PHE A 181 -28.31 14.63 1.77
C PHE A 181 -28.24 15.75 2.81
N LEU A 182 -27.23 16.63 2.75
CA LEU A 182 -27.18 17.86 3.58
C LEU A 182 -27.14 19.16 2.79
N PHE A 183 -26.63 19.13 1.55
CA PHE A 183 -26.62 20.31 0.68
C PHE A 183 -27.32 19.96 -0.62
N TRP A 184 -28.33 20.75 -0.95
CA TRP A 184 -29.19 20.60 -2.12
C TRP A 184 -28.41 20.91 -3.41
N ASN A 185 -27.51 20.00 -3.79
CA ASN A 185 -26.72 20.14 -5.00
C ASN A 185 -27.46 19.52 -6.19
N LYS A 186 -27.80 20.35 -7.19
CA LYS A 186 -28.46 19.93 -8.44
C LYS A 186 -27.56 19.07 -9.34
N ALA A 187 -26.23 19.14 -9.16
CA ALA A 187 -25.26 18.36 -9.92
C ALA A 187 -24.97 16.96 -9.33
N ALA A 188 -25.60 16.58 -8.22
CA ALA A 188 -25.34 15.28 -7.60
C ALA A 188 -25.75 14.11 -8.52
N ALA A 189 -24.96 13.04 -8.52
CA ALA A 189 -25.17 11.85 -9.36
C ALA A 189 -26.57 11.22 -9.20
N SER A 190 -27.19 11.34 -8.02
CA SER A 190 -28.56 10.86 -7.78
C SER A 190 -29.64 11.74 -8.44
N ALA A 191 -29.37 13.04 -8.66
CA ALA A 191 -30.27 13.94 -9.39
C ALA A 191 -30.24 13.62 -10.88
N GLN A 192 -29.05 13.44 -11.45
CA GLN A 192 -28.88 13.02 -12.83
C GLN A 192 -29.52 11.65 -13.09
N LYS A 193 -29.28 10.66 -12.21
CA LYS A 193 -29.89 9.33 -12.34
C LYS A 193 -31.43 9.37 -12.25
N LYS A 194 -32.00 10.27 -11.45
CA LYS A 194 -33.46 10.45 -11.36
C LYS A 194 -34.02 11.14 -12.61
N GLN A 195 -33.33 12.15 -13.15
CA GLN A 195 -33.72 12.83 -14.38
C GLN A 195 -33.63 11.88 -15.59
N TRP A 196 -32.60 11.05 -15.68
CA TRP A 196 -32.46 10.03 -16.74
C TRP A 196 -33.61 9.02 -16.72
N LYS A 197 -33.98 8.51 -15.54
CA LYS A 197 -35.13 7.59 -15.43
C LYS A 197 -36.46 8.24 -15.84
N LYS A 198 -36.64 9.54 -15.56
CA LYS A 198 -37.82 10.29 -16.00
C LYS A 198 -37.84 10.48 -17.52
N ALA A 199 -36.72 10.92 -18.11
CA ALA A 199 -36.61 11.07 -19.56
C ALA A 199 -36.82 9.74 -20.32
N GLN A 200 -36.36 8.61 -19.76
CA GLN A 200 -36.64 7.28 -20.32
C GLN A 200 -38.11 6.87 -20.22
N ALA A 201 -38.79 7.23 -19.12
CA ALA A 201 -40.22 6.97 -18.97
C ALA A 201 -41.05 7.79 -19.96
N GLU A 202 -40.69 9.06 -20.16
CA GLU A 202 -41.33 9.94 -21.14
C GLU A 202 -41.10 9.47 -22.58
N ARG A 203 -39.87 9.04 -22.93
CA ARG A 203 -39.58 8.43 -24.25
C ARG A 203 -40.37 7.15 -24.50
N LYS A 204 -40.65 6.34 -23.48
CA LYS A 204 -41.49 5.13 -23.63
C LYS A 204 -42.98 5.44 -23.76
N GLN A 205 -43.43 6.60 -23.27
CA GLN A 205 -44.83 7.04 -23.35
C GLN A 205 -45.16 7.78 -24.64
N GLN A 206 -44.18 8.09 -25.48
CA GLN A 206 -44.40 8.57 -26.85
C GLN A 206 -44.22 7.42 -27.84
N PRO A 207 -45.24 6.56 -28.06
CA PRO A 207 -45.22 5.68 -29.21
C PRO A 207 -45.28 6.54 -30.46
N HIS A 208 -44.18 6.48 -31.22
CA HIS A 208 -44.06 6.77 -32.65
C HIS A 208 -45.31 7.40 -33.29
N LYS A 209 -45.38 8.74 -33.30
CA LYS A 209 -46.21 9.44 -34.27
C LYS A 209 -45.39 9.54 -35.56
N SER A 210 -45.28 8.42 -36.28
CA SER A 210 -44.87 8.40 -37.68
C SER A 210 -46.00 8.99 -38.51
N ILE A 211 -45.76 10.20 -39.04
CA ILE A 211 -46.34 10.68 -40.29
C ILE A 211 -45.15 11.18 -41.11
#